data_AF-A0A1T4Y385-F1
#
_entry.id   AF-A0A1T4Y385-F1
#
_cell.length_a   1.000
_cell.length_b   1.000
_cell.length_c   1.000
_cell.angle_alpha   90.00
_cell.angle_beta   90.00
_cell.angle_gamma   90.00
#
_symmetry.space_group_name_H-M   'P 1'
#
loop_
_entity.id
_entity.type
_entity.pdbx_description
1 polymer ?
#
loop_
_entity_poly.entity_id
_entity_poly.type
_entity_poly.pdbx_seq_one_letter_code
_entity_poly.pdbx_strand_id
1 'polypeptide(L)'
;MIRAAMTMWRERSMQLIALTEKVDESQRDEVITKIEGLLDDREKLQPHIAEPFTDEERDAGQELMQLEKEVLTNLARFMKDIRTNISESQAKKENINSYTNPYGKMIQDGAYYDTKQ
;
A
#
# COMPACT_ATOMS: atom_id res chain seq x y z
N MET A 1 17.77 20.61 -24.50
CA MET A 1 16.38 20.10 -24.64
C MET A 1 16.31 18.80 -23.85
N ILE A 2 15.32 18.65 -22.98
CA ILE A 2 15.21 17.47 -22.11
C ILE A 2 14.66 16.28 -22.91
N ARG A 3 15.23 15.08 -22.72
CA ARG A 3 14.72 13.83 -23.30
C ARG A 3 13.26 13.57 -22.92
N ALA A 4 12.48 13.11 -23.89
CA ALA A 4 11.08 12.71 -23.69
C ALA A 4 10.91 11.69 -22.55
N ALA A 5 11.86 10.75 -22.40
CA ALA A 5 11.83 9.75 -21.33
C ALA A 5 11.83 10.38 -19.93
N MET A 6 12.59 11.47 -19.70
CA MET A 6 12.60 12.17 -18.40
C MET A 6 11.29 12.93 -18.16
N THR A 7 10.71 13.52 -19.20
CA THR A 7 9.40 14.17 -19.11
C THR A 7 8.29 13.16 -18.80
N MET A 8 8.30 12.02 -19.49
CA MET A 8 7.35 10.93 -19.24
C MET A 8 7.53 10.37 -17.83
N TRP A 9 8.77 10.16 -17.38
CA TRP A 9 9.04 9.72 -16.00
C TRP A 9 8.44 10.69 -14.98
N ARG A 10 8.66 11.99 -15.17
CA ARG A 10 8.05 13.03 -14.31
C ARG A 10 6.54 12.93 -14.28
N GLU A 11 5.90 12.76 -15.43
CA GLU A 11 4.45 12.61 -15.54
C GLU A 11 3.94 11.38 -14.79
N ARG A 12 4.59 10.21 -14.97
CA ARG A 12 4.24 8.97 -14.27
C ARG A 12 4.41 9.12 -12.75
N SER A 13 5.47 9.79 -12.30
CA SER A 13 5.67 10.09 -10.88
C SER A 13 4.57 10.98 -10.30
N MET A 14 4.12 12.00 -11.03
CA MET A 14 2.98 12.82 -10.59
C MET A 14 1.68 12.01 -10.52
N GLN A 15 1.44 11.12 -11.49
CA GLN A 15 0.27 10.23 -11.48
C GLN A 15 0.29 9.27 -10.28
N LEU A 16 1.47 8.71 -9.92
CA LEU A 16 1.64 7.88 -8.74
C LEU A 16 1.29 8.63 -7.44
N ILE A 17 1.73 9.88 -7.31
CA ILE A 17 1.40 10.73 -6.16
C ILE A 17 -0.12 10.97 -6.11
N ALA A 18 -0.72 11.40 -7.22
CA ALA A 18 -2.15 11.69 -7.27
C ALA A 18 -3.02 10.46 -6.91
N LEU A 19 -2.64 9.27 -7.38
CA LEU A 19 -3.37 8.03 -7.08
C LEU A 19 -3.28 7.60 -5.61
N THR A 20 -2.30 8.09 -4.86
CA THR A 20 -2.03 7.64 -3.48
C THR A 20 -2.43 8.67 -2.40
N GLU A 21 -2.93 9.85 -2.78
CA GLU A 21 -3.34 10.88 -1.83
C GLU A 21 -4.62 10.51 -1.06
N LYS A 22 -5.68 10.06 -1.74
CA LYS A 22 -6.97 9.72 -1.13
C LYS A 22 -7.65 8.61 -1.92
N VAL A 23 -7.63 7.41 -1.35
CA VAL A 23 -8.22 6.23 -1.97
C VAL A 23 -9.31 5.69 -1.06
N ASP A 24 -10.52 5.61 -1.60
CA ASP A 24 -11.61 4.89 -0.96
C ASP A 24 -11.30 3.39 -0.97
N GLU A 25 -11.64 2.68 0.11
CA GLU A 25 -11.38 1.23 0.22
C GLU A 25 -12.03 0.45 -0.94
N SER A 26 -13.19 0.89 -1.43
CA SER A 26 -13.88 0.27 -2.57
C SER A 26 -13.14 0.39 -3.90
N GLN A 27 -12.24 1.35 -4.04
CA GLN A 27 -11.46 1.59 -5.27
C GLN A 27 -10.02 1.10 -5.17
N ARG A 28 -9.65 0.48 -4.04
CA ARG A 28 -8.27 0.08 -3.74
C ARG A 28 -7.68 -0.83 -4.81
N ASP A 29 -8.41 -1.86 -5.22
CA ASP A 29 -7.91 -2.84 -6.19
C ASP A 29 -7.63 -2.17 -7.55
N GLU A 30 -8.52 -1.30 -8.00
CA GLU A 30 -8.35 -0.52 -9.23
C GLU A 30 -7.13 0.40 -9.14
N VAL A 31 -6.95 1.08 -8.00
CA VAL A 31 -5.80 1.95 -7.77
C VAL A 31 -4.49 1.17 -7.75
N ILE A 32 -4.47 -0.02 -7.13
CA ILE A 32 -3.28 -0.90 -7.12
C ILE A 32 -2.92 -1.28 -8.56
N THR A 33 -3.87 -1.74 -9.37
CA THR A 33 -3.60 -2.08 -10.79
C THR A 33 -3.06 -0.90 -11.58
N LYS A 34 -3.57 0.32 -11.35
CA LYS A 34 -3.04 1.54 -11.99
C LYS A 34 -1.61 1.83 -11.54
N ILE A 35 -1.32 1.72 -10.24
CA ILE A 35 0.02 1.93 -9.69
C ILE A 35 1.00 0.92 -10.31
N GLU A 36 0.65 -0.36 -10.37
CA GLU A 36 1.47 -1.41 -10.99
C GLU A 36 1.78 -1.07 -12.45
N GLY A 37 0.78 -0.69 -13.24
CA GLY A 37 1.00 -0.28 -14.63
C GLY A 37 1.91 0.95 -14.77
N LEU A 38 1.81 1.93 -13.88
CA LEU A 38 2.71 3.09 -13.88
C LEU A 38 4.14 2.73 -13.49
N LEU A 39 4.33 1.78 -12.59
CA LEU A 39 5.66 1.27 -12.21
C LEU A 39 6.29 0.49 -13.36
N ASP A 40 5.53 -0.37 -14.04
CA ASP A 40 5.99 -1.09 -15.23
C ASP A 40 6.39 -0.13 -16.36
N ASP A 41 5.62 0.94 -16.56
CA ASP A 41 5.95 1.97 -17.55
C ASP A 41 7.24 2.72 -17.18
N ARG A 42 7.47 2.98 -15.89
CA ARG A 42 8.75 3.58 -15.43
C ARG A 42 9.91 2.62 -15.66
N GLU A 43 9.76 1.33 -15.39
CA GLU A 43 10.79 0.34 -15.66
C GLU A 43 11.21 0.34 -17.14
N LYS A 44 10.25 0.45 -18.07
CA LYS A 44 10.52 0.58 -19.52
C LYS A 44 11.22 1.89 -19.90
N LEU A 45 10.98 2.97 -19.16
CA LEU A 45 11.59 4.28 -19.41
C LEU A 45 13.04 4.36 -18.89
N GLN A 46 13.36 3.62 -17.83
CA GLN A 46 14.65 3.70 -17.14
C GLN A 46 15.88 3.54 -18.06
N PRO A 47 15.92 2.57 -19.02
CA PRO A 47 17.07 2.41 -19.92
C PRO A 47 17.32 3.63 -20.84
N HIS A 48 16.30 4.46 -21.05
CA HIS A 48 16.40 5.67 -21.89
C HIS A 48 16.93 6.89 -21.12
N ILE A 49 17.05 6.79 -19.80
CA ILE A 49 17.58 7.82 -18.91
C ILE A 49 18.99 7.40 -18.47
N ALA A 50 19.91 7.41 -19.43
CA ALA A 50 21.31 7.03 -19.24
C ALA A 50 22.27 8.12 -19.75
N GLU A 51 23.48 8.11 -19.19
CA GLU A 51 24.57 9.01 -19.57
C GLU A 51 24.95 8.89 -21.06
N PRO A 52 25.49 9.96 -21.68
CA PRO A 52 25.79 11.27 -21.09
C PRO A 52 24.56 12.20 -21.01
N PHE A 53 24.51 13.02 -19.96
CA PHE A 53 23.46 14.03 -19.75
C PHE A 53 23.93 15.43 -20.14
N THR A 54 23.05 16.23 -20.73
CA THR A 54 23.27 17.68 -20.89
C THR A 54 23.08 18.42 -19.58
N ASP A 55 23.52 19.67 -19.49
CA ASP A 55 23.35 20.47 -18.26
C ASP A 55 21.86 20.66 -17.91
N GLU A 56 20.99 20.88 -18.90
CA GLU A 56 19.54 20.97 -18.65
C GLU A 56 18.93 19.64 -18.16
N GLU A 57 19.47 18.50 -18.62
CA GLU A 57 19.03 17.19 -18.13
C GLU A 57 19.52 16.91 -16.71
N ARG A 58 20.70 17.43 -16.32
CA ARG A 58 21.18 17.34 -14.94
C ARG A 58 20.29 18.13 -13.99
N ASP A 59 19.92 19.35 -14.36
CA ASP A 59 19.01 20.18 -13.57
C ASP A 59 17.64 19.52 -13.42
N ALA A 60 17.06 19.04 -14.53
CA ALA A 60 15.82 18.26 -14.51
C ALA A 60 15.94 16.97 -13.68
N GLY A 61 17.10 16.32 -13.70
CA GLY A 61 17.41 15.16 -12.88
C GLY A 61 17.38 15.47 -11.38
N GLN A 62 17.87 16.64 -10.96
CA GLN A 62 17.78 17.06 -9.56
C GLN A 62 16.34 17.27 -9.11
N GLU A 63 15.50 17.89 -9.94
CA GLU A 63 14.05 18.02 -9.65
C GLU A 63 13.38 16.65 -9.57
N LEU A 64 13.69 15.74 -10.49
CA LEU A 64 13.19 14.37 -10.49
C LEU A 64 13.58 13.61 -9.21
N MET A 65 14.79 13.82 -8.68
CA MET A 65 15.20 13.20 -7.42
C MET A 65 14.38 13.70 -6.22
N GLN A 66 13.92 14.95 -6.21
CA GLN A 66 13.03 15.42 -5.15
C GLN A 66 11.63 14.83 -5.30
N LEU A 67 11.12 14.78 -6.54
CA LEU A 67 9.84 14.14 -6.85
C LEU A 67 9.85 12.64 -6.46
N GLU A 68 10.98 11.96 -6.63
CA GLU A 68 11.12 10.55 -6.25
C GLU A 68 10.90 10.33 -4.75
N LYS A 69 11.43 11.22 -3.90
CA LYS A 69 11.21 11.13 -2.44
C LYS A 69 9.74 11.25 -2.09
N GLU A 70 9.01 12.11 -2.80
CA GLU A 70 7.58 12.27 -2.62
C GLU A 70 6.83 11.01 -3.06
N VAL A 71 7.15 10.45 -4.24
CA VAL A 71 6.57 9.17 -4.69
C VAL A 71 6.78 8.06 -3.66
N LEU A 72 8.02 7.88 -3.17
CA LEU A 72 8.34 6.85 -2.18
C LEU A 72 7.56 7.05 -0.88
N THR A 73 7.45 8.29 -0.41
CA THR A 73 6.70 8.63 0.81
C THR A 73 5.22 8.28 0.65
N ASN A 74 4.62 8.64 -0.48
CA ASN A 74 3.21 8.38 -0.75
C ASN A 74 2.91 6.89 -0.94
N LEU A 75 3.76 6.15 -1.67
CA LEU A 75 3.62 4.70 -1.82
C LEU A 75 3.78 3.96 -0.48
N ALA A 76 4.75 4.37 0.34
CA ALA A 76 4.93 3.78 1.66
C ALA A 76 3.73 4.02 2.58
N ARG A 77 3.15 5.23 2.54
CA ARG A 77 1.91 5.56 3.27
C ARG A 77 0.75 4.69 2.77
N PHE A 78 0.54 4.62 1.46
CA PHE A 78 -0.53 3.82 0.87
C PHE A 78 -0.41 2.34 1.25
N MET A 79 0.80 1.77 1.19
CA MET A 79 1.05 0.39 1.63
C MET A 79 0.76 0.18 3.12
N LYS A 80 1.08 1.16 3.97
CA LYS A 80 0.77 1.13 5.40
C LYS A 80 -0.74 1.16 5.67
N ASP A 81 -1.48 1.97 4.92
CA ASP A 81 -2.93 2.08 5.06
C ASP A 81 -3.60 0.75 4.69
N ILE A 82 -3.16 0.11 3.60
CA ILE A 82 -3.62 -1.23 3.21
C ILE A 82 -3.37 -2.25 4.33
N ARG A 83 -2.16 -2.29 4.90
CA ARG A 83 -1.82 -3.21 6.00
C ARG A 83 -2.68 -2.98 7.23
N THR A 84 -2.92 -1.72 7.59
CA THR A 84 -3.77 -1.35 8.72
C THR A 84 -5.19 -1.90 8.52
N ASN A 85 -5.78 -1.71 7.34
CA ASN A 85 -7.13 -2.21 7.07
C ASN A 85 -7.23 -3.74 7.07
N ILE A 86 -6.19 -4.45 6.61
CA ILE A 86 -6.13 -5.92 6.73
C ILE A 86 -6.16 -6.33 8.21
N SER A 87 -5.34 -5.73 9.05
CA SER A 87 -5.29 -6.03 10.49
C SER A 87 -6.61 -5.71 11.20
N GLU A 88 -7.24 -4.58 10.88
CA GLU A 88 -8.54 -4.20 11.44
C GLU A 88 -9.67 -5.17 11.01
N SER A 89 -9.65 -5.62 9.75
CA SER A 89 -10.61 -6.61 9.24
C SER A 89 -10.46 -7.96 9.96
N GLN A 90 -9.23 -8.38 10.24
CA GLN A 90 -8.94 -9.60 11.02
C GLN A 90 -9.41 -9.47 12.47
N ALA A 91 -9.07 -8.37 13.15
CA ALA A 91 -9.47 -8.14 14.53
C ALA A 91 -11.00 -8.06 14.71
N LYS A 92 -11.73 -7.50 13.74
CA LYS A 92 -13.21 -7.51 13.74
C LYS A 92 -13.77 -8.94 13.68
N LYS A 93 -13.18 -9.83 12.88
CA LYS A 93 -13.60 -11.24 12.80
C LYS A 93 -13.34 -12.01 14.10
N GLU A 94 -12.19 -11.79 14.74
CA GLU A 94 -11.86 -12.41 16.03
C GLU A 94 -12.82 -11.97 17.14
N ASN A 95 -13.13 -10.67 17.20
CA ASN A 95 -14.09 -10.14 18.18
C ASN A 95 -15.51 -10.69 17.97
N ILE A 96 -15.99 -10.78 16.72
CA ILE A 96 -17.30 -11.39 16.42
C ILE A 96 -17.34 -12.85 16.89
N ASN A 97 -16.30 -13.64 16.58
CA ASN A 97 -16.22 -15.04 16.99
C ASN A 97 -16.16 -15.21 18.54
N SER A 98 -15.48 -14.30 19.23
CA SER A 98 -15.41 -14.29 20.70
C SER A 98 -16.76 -13.99 21.35
N TYR A 99 -17.54 -13.08 20.77
CA TYR A 99 -18.90 -12.75 21.26
C TYR A 99 -19.95 -13.82 20.93
N THR A 100 -19.75 -14.64 19.89
CA THR A 100 -20.70 -15.72 19.52
C THR A 100 -20.54 -17.00 20.35
N ASN A 101 -19.54 -17.10 21.23
CA ASN A 101 -19.35 -18.29 22.06
C ASN A 101 -19.33 -18.05 23.59
N PRO A 102 -20.38 -17.46 24.20
CA PRO A 102 -20.45 -17.28 25.65
C PRO A 102 -20.74 -18.58 26.45
N TYR A 103 -20.94 -19.73 25.80
CA TYR A 103 -21.30 -21.00 26.48
C TYR A 103 -20.50 -22.24 26.04
N GLY A 104 -19.59 -22.16 25.06
CA GLY A 104 -18.86 -23.32 24.53
C GLY A 104 -17.71 -23.84 25.39
N LYS A 105 -17.55 -23.32 26.61
CA LYS A 105 -16.70 -23.94 27.65
C LYS A 105 -17.49 -24.21 28.94
N MET A 106 -18.69 -24.77 28.82
CA MET A 106 -19.22 -25.57 29.93
C MET A 106 -18.58 -26.95 29.82
N ILE A 107 -17.41 -27.11 30.43
CA ILE A 107 -16.86 -28.43 30.73
C ILE A 107 -17.85 -29.06 31.72
N GLN A 108 -18.73 -29.92 31.21
CA GLN A 108 -19.45 -30.88 32.04
C GLN A 108 -18.45 -31.94 32.51
N ASP A 109 -17.66 -31.61 33.52
CA ASP A 109 -17.16 -32.67 34.41
C ASP A 109 -18.27 -32.94 35.41
N GLY A 110 -19.08 -33.93 35.06
CA GLY A 110 -20.19 -34.39 35.86
C GLY A 110 -19.74 -35.03 37.18
N ALA A 111 -20.53 -34.75 38.21
CA ALA A 111 -20.76 -35.56 39.41
C ALA A 111 -19.59 -35.84 40.37
N TYR A 112 -19.67 -35.29 41.58
CA TYR A 112 -20.07 -36.08 42.76
C TYR A 112 -20.46 -35.14 43.92
N TYR A 113 -21.73 -35.19 44.35
CA TYR A 113 -22.14 -34.71 45.67
C TYR A 113 -22.11 -35.92 46.61
N ASP A 114 -21.19 -35.92 47.57
CA ASP A 114 -21.27 -36.78 48.75
C ASP A 114 -21.73 -35.92 49.93
N THR A 115 -23.03 -35.87 50.17
CA THR A 115 -23.56 -35.34 51.42
C THR A 115 -23.72 -36.49 52.40
N LYS A 116 -22.84 -36.50 53.39
CA LYS A 116 -22.83 -37.41 54.54
C LYS A 116 -24.19 -37.47 55.24
N GLN A 117 -24.72 -38.68 55.43
CA GLN A 117 -25.42 -39.14 56.65
C GLN A 117 -25.17 -40.63 56.86
#